data_AF-A0A923DK01-F1
#
_entry.id   AF-A0A923DK01-F1
#
_cell.length_a   1.000
_cell.length_b   1.000
_cell.length_c   1.000
_cell.angle_alpha   90.00
_cell.angle_beta   90.00
_cell.angle_gamma   90.00
#
_symmetry.space_group_name_H-M   'P 1'
#
loop_
_entity.id
_entity.type
_entity.pdbx_description
1 polymer ?
#
loop_
_entity_poly.entity_id
_entity_poly.type
_entity_poly.pdbx_seq_one_letter_code
_entity_poly.pdbx_strand_id
1 'polypeptide(L)'
;MNDTIFSLHSWPRAILHVDGDAFFTSCEEAIHPELKGKPIITGGERGIVACASYAAKALGIQRGVPLREAKRIVPSLIVLPSDYETYSLFSRRMFNIMRRFTPQVEEYSIDEAFADLTGMRRALQASYETIALGIQAEIARDLKITVSVGLSITKVLAKVASKHRKPAGFTLIPGRAIASYLADLPVGKVWGIGHATTNYLGKMGIRTALEFARLPEQTIRERFTKPGVE
;
A
#
# COMPACT_ATOMS: atom_id res chain seq x y z
N MET A 1 -8.40 31.23 -11.33
CA MET A 1 -8.57 30.03 -12.19
C MET A 1 -8.92 28.89 -11.26
N ASN A 2 -10.15 28.41 -11.37
CA ASN A 2 -10.94 27.73 -10.34
C ASN A 2 -10.28 26.53 -9.63
N ASP A 3 -10.35 26.53 -8.30
CA ASP A 3 -10.12 25.40 -7.37
C ASP A 3 -11.14 24.24 -7.54
N THR A 4 -11.80 24.13 -8.70
CA THR A 4 -12.81 23.11 -9.00
C THR A 4 -12.25 21.68 -9.09
N ILE A 5 -10.92 21.50 -9.12
CA ILE A 5 -10.30 20.18 -9.26
C ILE A 5 -10.60 19.28 -8.05
N PHE A 6 -10.90 19.86 -6.87
CA PHE A 6 -11.00 19.09 -5.61
C PHE A 6 -12.28 19.32 -4.80
N SER A 7 -13.24 20.13 -5.28
CA SER A 7 -14.49 20.43 -4.55
C SER A 7 -15.58 19.36 -4.73
N LEU A 8 -15.23 18.07 -4.61
CA LEU A 8 -16.23 17.00 -4.61
C LEU A 8 -16.91 16.93 -3.23
N HIS A 9 -18.15 17.45 -3.14
CA HIS A 9 -19.00 17.40 -1.94
C HIS A 9 -19.57 15.99 -1.64
N SER A 10 -19.57 15.11 -2.63
CA SER A 10 -19.91 13.69 -2.52
C SER A 10 -18.73 12.83 -2.99
N TRP A 11 -18.63 11.58 -2.54
CA TRP A 11 -17.70 10.59 -3.11
C TRP A 11 -18.34 9.94 -4.35
N PRO A 12 -18.10 10.42 -5.59
CA PRO A 12 -18.65 9.78 -6.79
C PRO A 12 -18.06 8.38 -7.00
N ARG A 13 -16.81 8.17 -6.53
CA ARG A 13 -16.10 6.90 -6.52
C ARG A 13 -15.46 6.66 -5.16
N ALA A 14 -15.37 5.40 -4.75
CA ALA A 14 -14.70 4.97 -3.53
C ALA A 14 -13.79 3.79 -3.80
N ILE A 15 -12.52 4.09 -4.07
CA ILE A 15 -11.49 3.12 -4.36
C ILE A 15 -10.72 2.82 -3.08
N LEU A 16 -10.73 1.56 -2.70
CA LEU A 16 -9.96 0.99 -1.61
C LEU A 16 -8.66 0.41 -2.17
N HIS A 17 -7.56 0.61 -1.45
CA HIS A 17 -6.33 -0.17 -1.62
C HIS A 17 -6.00 -0.86 -0.28
N VAL A 18 -5.76 -2.17 -0.33
CA VAL A 18 -5.38 -2.99 0.82
C VAL A 18 -3.98 -3.53 0.54
N ASP A 19 -3.06 -3.39 1.50
CA ASP A 19 -1.64 -3.75 1.38
C ASP A 19 -1.18 -4.51 2.63
N GLY A 20 -0.77 -5.77 2.46
CA GLY A 20 -0.28 -6.67 3.49
C GLY A 20 0.95 -6.14 4.20
N ASP A 21 0.85 -5.98 5.51
CA ASP A 21 1.93 -5.43 6.31
C ASP A 21 3.01 -6.45 6.55
N ALA A 22 4.20 -6.24 5.97
CA ALA A 22 5.32 -7.18 6.03
C ALA A 22 4.86 -8.61 5.70
N PHE A 23 4.09 -8.75 4.61
CA PHE A 23 3.18 -9.87 4.35
C PHE A 23 3.79 -11.25 4.63
N PHE A 24 4.95 -11.58 4.06
CA PHE A 24 5.57 -12.91 4.26
C PHE A 24 5.90 -13.18 5.73
N THR A 25 6.55 -12.22 6.41
CA THR A 25 6.86 -12.38 7.84
C THR A 25 5.60 -12.39 8.71
N SER A 26 4.55 -11.66 8.32
CA SER A 26 3.26 -11.72 9.02
C SER A 26 2.57 -13.07 8.85
N CYS A 27 2.67 -13.71 7.68
CA CYS A 27 2.19 -15.08 7.48
C CYS A 27 2.95 -16.06 8.40
N GLU A 28 4.27 -15.94 8.49
CA GLU A 28 5.09 -16.75 9.41
C GLU A 28 4.66 -16.53 10.87
N GLU A 29 4.48 -15.28 11.32
CA GLU A 29 3.99 -14.98 12.69
C GLU A 29 2.57 -15.51 12.95
N ALA A 30 1.73 -15.59 11.92
CA ALA A 30 0.38 -16.15 12.04
C ALA A 30 0.38 -17.68 12.21
N ILE A 31 1.35 -18.38 11.59
CA ILE A 31 1.51 -19.84 11.67
C ILE A 31 2.30 -20.22 12.94
N HIS A 32 3.28 -19.40 13.31
CA HIS A 32 4.22 -19.59 14.40
C HIS A 32 4.12 -18.43 15.40
N PRO A 33 3.14 -18.48 16.34
CA PRO A 33 2.91 -17.39 17.29
C PRO A 33 4.13 -17.02 18.14
N GLU A 34 5.05 -17.97 18.36
CA GLU A 34 6.32 -17.76 19.05
C GLU A 34 7.27 -16.79 18.32
N LEU A 35 7.05 -16.53 17.03
CA LEU A 35 7.84 -15.56 16.25
C LEU A 35 7.35 -14.12 16.43
N LYS A 36 6.14 -13.93 16.97
CA LYS A 36 5.49 -12.63 17.03
C LYS A 36 6.34 -11.59 17.75
N GLY A 37 6.60 -10.48 17.07
CA GLY A 37 7.38 -9.36 17.62
C GLY A 37 8.89 -9.59 17.67
N LYS A 38 9.38 -10.73 17.17
CA LYS A 38 10.82 -10.99 17.04
C LYS A 38 11.35 -10.41 15.73
N PRO A 39 12.64 -10.04 15.66
CA PRO A 39 13.26 -9.61 14.42
C PRO A 39 13.44 -10.80 13.48
N ILE A 40 12.42 -11.05 12.66
CA ILE A 40 12.39 -12.11 11.65
C ILE A 40 12.52 -11.54 10.23
N ILE A 41 13.11 -12.33 9.34
CA ILE A 41 13.12 -12.11 7.89
C ILE A 41 12.81 -13.41 7.14
N THR A 42 12.36 -13.27 5.89
CA THR A 42 12.27 -14.37 4.93
C THR A 42 13.25 -14.15 3.76
N GLY A 43 13.46 -15.19 2.94
CA GLY A 43 14.41 -15.15 1.80
C GLY A 43 15.75 -15.81 2.09
N GLY A 44 15.84 -16.60 3.17
CA GLY A 44 17.04 -17.35 3.55
C GLY A 44 17.64 -18.16 2.40
N GLU A 45 16.78 -18.80 1.61
CA GLU A 45 17.14 -19.63 0.47
C GLU A 45 17.80 -18.85 -0.69
N ARG A 46 17.53 -17.55 -0.78
CA ARG A 46 18.05 -16.67 -1.85
C ARG A 46 19.25 -15.84 -1.41
N GLY A 47 19.67 -15.94 -0.15
CA GLY A 47 20.79 -15.13 0.35
C GLY A 47 20.47 -13.63 0.49
N ILE A 48 19.19 -13.23 0.40
CA ILE A 48 18.74 -11.83 0.48
C ILE A 48 17.55 -11.67 1.44
N VAL A 49 17.35 -10.46 1.96
CA VAL A 49 16.15 -10.11 2.72
C VAL A 49 14.98 -9.92 1.76
N ALA A 50 14.15 -10.96 1.57
CA ALA A 50 12.95 -10.89 0.73
C ALA A 50 11.83 -10.10 1.42
N CYS A 51 11.61 -10.37 2.70
CA CYS A 51 10.72 -9.60 3.56
C CYS A 51 11.33 -9.47 4.95
N ALA A 52 11.04 -8.35 5.63
CA ALA A 52 11.47 -8.10 7.00
C ALA A 52 10.27 -7.69 7.84
N SER A 53 10.17 -8.29 9.02
CA SER A 53 9.21 -7.91 10.06
C SER A 53 9.41 -6.46 10.49
N TYR A 54 8.38 -5.86 11.10
CA TYR A 54 8.52 -4.50 11.63
C TYR A 54 9.55 -4.43 12.76
N ALA A 55 9.70 -5.47 13.58
CA ALA A 55 10.76 -5.56 14.57
C ALA A 55 12.16 -5.53 13.92
N ALA A 56 12.37 -6.27 12.82
CA ALA A 56 13.63 -6.23 12.08
C ALA A 56 13.86 -4.86 11.41
N LYS A 57 12.82 -4.26 10.82
CA LYS A 57 12.90 -2.92 10.20
C LYS A 57 13.25 -1.83 11.22
N ALA A 58 12.70 -1.91 12.43
CA ALA A 58 13.01 -0.98 13.52
C ALA A 58 14.50 -1.04 13.92
N LEU A 59 15.14 -2.19 13.72
CA LEU A 59 16.59 -2.37 13.93
C LEU A 59 17.43 -1.98 12.70
N GLY A 60 16.83 -1.40 11.66
CA GLY A 60 17.53 -0.91 10.47
C GLY A 60 17.67 -1.93 9.33
N ILE A 61 17.06 -3.11 9.44
CA ILE A 61 17.04 -4.09 8.34
C ILE A 61 16.18 -3.56 7.19
N GLN A 62 16.74 -3.55 5.99
CA GLN A 62 16.06 -3.13 4.76
C GLN A 62 15.81 -4.31 3.83
N ARG A 63 14.75 -4.23 3.03
CA ARG A 63 14.46 -5.25 2.00
C ARG A 63 15.51 -5.18 0.88
N GLY A 64 15.90 -6.33 0.36
CA GLY A 64 16.81 -6.45 -0.78
C GLY A 64 18.30 -6.46 -0.41
N VAL A 65 18.65 -6.27 0.87
CA VAL A 65 20.05 -6.36 1.32
C VAL A 65 20.49 -7.83 1.44
N PRO A 66 21.79 -8.14 1.25
CA PRO A 66 22.33 -9.49 1.47
C PRO A 66 22.19 -9.94 2.92
N LEU A 67 21.97 -11.24 3.16
CA LEU A 67 21.83 -11.80 4.51
C LEU A 67 23.06 -11.54 5.40
N ARG A 68 24.27 -11.54 4.82
CA ARG A 68 25.50 -11.24 5.55
C ARG A 68 25.47 -9.85 6.18
N GLU A 69 24.95 -8.88 5.44
CA GLU A 69 24.83 -7.51 5.92
C GLU A 69 23.72 -7.40 6.97
N ALA A 70 22.58 -8.04 6.74
CA ALA A 70 21.48 -8.09 7.71
C ALA A 70 21.94 -8.68 9.06
N LYS A 71 22.68 -9.80 9.05
CA LYS A 71 23.24 -10.42 10.26
C LYS A 71 24.32 -9.57 10.96
N ARG A 72 25.01 -8.71 10.21
CA ARG A 72 25.96 -7.76 10.80
C ARG A 72 25.24 -6.66 11.60
N ILE A 73 24.07 -6.22 11.12
CA ILE A 73 23.23 -5.23 11.80
C ILE A 73 22.55 -5.88 13.03
N VAL A 74 21.98 -7.06 12.85
CA VAL A 74 21.29 -7.81 13.92
C VAL A 74 21.84 -9.24 13.99
N PRO A 75 22.81 -9.52 14.88
CA PRO A 75 23.38 -10.86 15.01
C PRO A 75 22.36 -11.94 15.41
N SER A 76 21.33 -11.57 16.19
CA SER A 76 20.25 -12.45 16.64
C SER A 76 19.09 -12.57 15.64
N LEU A 77 19.28 -12.16 14.38
CA LEU A 77 18.22 -12.16 13.37
C LEU A 77 17.75 -13.57 13.06
N ILE A 78 16.43 -13.80 13.14
CA ILE A 78 15.83 -15.07 12.77
C ILE A 78 15.62 -15.07 11.26
N VAL A 79 16.25 -16.02 10.58
CA VAL A 79 16.21 -16.13 9.12
C VAL A 79 15.42 -17.36 8.74
N LEU A 80 14.33 -17.15 8.01
CA LEU A 80 13.45 -18.22 7.54
C LEU A 80 13.57 -18.38 6.02
N PRO A 81 13.43 -19.61 5.48
CA PRO A 81 13.14 -19.78 4.07
C PRO A 81 11.75 -19.21 3.75
N SER A 82 11.52 -18.81 2.49
CA SER A 82 10.20 -18.33 2.06
C SER A 82 9.28 -19.49 1.65
N ASP A 83 8.13 -19.64 2.32
CA ASP A 83 7.07 -20.58 1.92
C ASP A 83 6.03 -19.89 1.01
N TYR A 84 6.36 -19.80 -0.28
CA TYR A 84 5.51 -19.11 -1.27
C TYR A 84 4.15 -19.79 -1.47
N GLU A 85 4.03 -21.11 -1.25
CA GLU A 85 2.75 -21.81 -1.36
C GLU A 85 1.80 -21.35 -0.24
N THR A 86 2.30 -21.35 0.99
CA THR A 86 1.52 -20.87 2.13
C THR A 86 1.19 -19.39 1.97
N TYR A 87 2.13 -18.54 1.54
CA TYR A 87 1.84 -17.12 1.32
C TYR A 87 0.76 -16.89 0.25
N SER A 88 0.73 -17.72 -0.80
CA SER A 88 -0.31 -17.69 -1.83
C SER A 88 -1.68 -18.10 -1.26
N LEU A 89 -1.73 -19.06 -0.33
CA LEU A 89 -2.98 -19.42 0.36
C LEU A 89 -3.50 -18.27 1.23
N PHE A 90 -2.64 -17.58 1.97
CA PHE A 90 -3.01 -16.38 2.73
C PHE A 90 -3.52 -15.27 1.80
N SER A 91 -2.84 -15.03 0.68
CA SER A 91 -3.21 -14.05 -0.34
C SER A 91 -4.62 -14.30 -0.88
N ARG A 92 -4.89 -15.52 -1.34
CA ARG A 92 -6.22 -15.93 -1.84
C ARG A 92 -7.30 -15.74 -0.77
N ARG A 93 -7.03 -16.10 0.48
CA ARG A 93 -7.99 -15.92 1.58
C ARG A 93 -8.25 -14.44 1.86
N MET A 94 -7.21 -13.61 1.86
CA MET A 94 -7.32 -12.16 2.04
C MET A 94 -8.20 -11.53 0.95
N PHE A 95 -7.97 -11.86 -0.32
CA PHE A 95 -8.79 -11.35 -1.42
C PHE A 95 -10.22 -11.90 -1.39
N ASN A 96 -10.42 -13.16 -0.95
CA ASN A 96 -11.76 -13.70 -0.76
C ASN A 96 -12.54 -12.98 0.35
N ILE A 97 -11.88 -12.53 1.42
CA ILE A 97 -12.51 -11.68 2.44
C ILE A 97 -12.96 -10.36 1.80
N MET A 98 -12.10 -9.70 1.02
CA MET A 98 -12.46 -8.46 0.31
C MET A 98 -13.67 -8.65 -0.62
N ARG A 99 -13.76 -9.79 -1.32
CA ARG A 99 -14.87 -10.14 -2.22
C ARG A 99 -16.21 -10.32 -1.53
N ARG A 100 -16.25 -10.50 -0.19
CA ARG A 100 -17.50 -10.50 0.58
C ARG A 100 -18.16 -9.11 0.61
N PHE A 101 -17.37 -8.04 0.44
CA PHE A 101 -17.83 -6.65 0.54
C PHE A 101 -18.08 -6.01 -0.81
N THR A 102 -17.41 -6.44 -1.88
CA THR A 102 -17.65 -5.96 -3.24
C THR A 102 -17.22 -7.02 -4.25
N PRO A 103 -17.96 -7.20 -5.37
CA PRO A 103 -17.51 -8.07 -6.45
C PRO A 103 -16.32 -7.48 -7.24
N GLN A 104 -16.05 -6.17 -7.11
CA GLN A 104 -15.02 -5.48 -7.88
C GLN A 104 -13.69 -5.47 -7.13
N VAL A 105 -12.98 -6.61 -7.13
CA VAL A 105 -11.64 -6.75 -6.54
C VAL A 105 -10.62 -7.03 -7.63
N GLU A 106 -9.60 -6.18 -7.72
CA GLU A 106 -8.46 -6.30 -8.62
C GLU A 106 -7.21 -6.65 -7.81
N GLU A 107 -6.76 -7.90 -7.95
CA GLU A 107 -5.50 -8.38 -7.36
C GLU A 107 -4.34 -7.75 -8.14
N TYR A 108 -3.48 -7.01 -7.44
CA TYR A 108 -2.35 -6.31 -8.07
C TYR A 108 -1.02 -7.00 -7.79
N SER A 109 -0.88 -7.61 -6.62
CA SER A 109 0.26 -8.42 -6.21
C SER A 109 -0.21 -9.46 -5.17
N ILE A 110 0.66 -10.36 -4.71
CA ILE A 110 0.31 -11.38 -3.70
C ILE A 110 -0.21 -10.77 -2.39
N ASP A 111 0.24 -9.57 -2.03
CA ASP A 111 -0.09 -8.91 -0.78
C ASP A 111 -0.96 -7.66 -0.94
N GLU A 112 -1.36 -7.32 -2.17
CA GLU A 112 -2.09 -6.07 -2.41
C GLU A 112 -3.16 -6.17 -3.50
N ALA A 113 -4.27 -5.50 -3.24
CA ALA A 113 -5.40 -5.42 -4.15
C ALA A 113 -6.10 -4.07 -4.07
N PHE A 114 -6.76 -3.71 -5.16
CA PHE A 114 -7.74 -2.65 -5.20
C PHE A 114 -9.15 -3.23 -5.07
N ALA A 115 -10.05 -2.47 -4.45
CA ALA A 115 -11.47 -2.78 -4.45
C ALA A 115 -12.31 -1.54 -4.73
N ASP A 116 -13.25 -1.62 -5.65
CA ASP A 116 -14.22 -0.55 -5.89
C ASP A 116 -15.43 -0.75 -4.96
N LEU A 117 -15.58 0.17 -4.01
CA LEU A 117 -16.69 0.19 -3.06
C LEU A 117 -17.85 1.06 -3.56
N THR A 118 -17.75 1.69 -4.73
CA THR A 118 -18.75 2.62 -5.25
C THR A 118 -20.13 1.98 -5.29
N GLY A 119 -21.11 2.62 -4.64
CA GLY A 119 -22.49 2.12 -4.55
C GLY A 119 -22.75 1.15 -3.38
N MET A 120 -21.72 0.64 -2.71
CA MET A 120 -21.88 -0.37 -1.65
C MET A 120 -22.49 0.17 -0.35
N ARG A 121 -22.56 1.49 -0.14
CA ARG A 121 -23.13 2.09 1.09
C ARG A 121 -24.55 1.64 1.39
N ARG A 122 -25.40 1.57 0.36
CA ARG A 122 -26.81 1.16 0.52
C ARG A 122 -26.91 -0.34 0.76
N ALA A 123 -26.18 -1.14 -0.02
CA ALA A 123 -26.20 -2.59 0.09
C ALA A 123 -25.70 -3.08 1.46
N LEU A 124 -24.66 -2.44 1.99
CA LEU A 124 -24.04 -2.80 3.27
C LEU A 124 -24.50 -1.93 4.44
N GLN A 125 -25.45 -1.00 4.21
CA GLN A 125 -25.96 -0.06 5.21
C GLN A 125 -24.88 0.64 6.03
N ALA A 126 -23.77 1.02 5.39
CA ALA A 126 -22.57 1.51 6.05
C ALA A 126 -21.88 2.62 5.23
N SER A 127 -21.08 3.47 5.89
CA SER A 127 -20.22 4.42 5.18
C SER A 127 -19.07 3.69 4.47
N TYR A 128 -18.44 4.31 3.46
CA TYR A 128 -17.25 3.70 2.82
C TYR A 128 -16.10 3.48 3.80
N GLU A 129 -15.91 4.40 4.75
CA GLU A 129 -14.93 4.25 5.83
C GLU A 129 -15.24 3.04 6.73
N THR A 130 -16.50 2.89 7.13
CA THR A 130 -16.95 1.74 7.92
C THR A 130 -16.73 0.42 7.17
N ILE A 131 -17.03 0.38 5.87
CA ILE A 131 -16.80 -0.81 5.02
C ILE A 131 -15.30 -1.14 4.95
N ALA A 132 -14.45 -0.13 4.71
CA ALA A 132 -13.00 -0.28 4.64
C ALA A 132 -12.40 -0.83 5.96
N LEU A 133 -12.81 -0.26 7.10
CA LEU A 133 -12.41 -0.72 8.42
C LEU A 133 -12.95 -2.13 8.72
N GLY A 134 -14.16 -2.46 8.25
CA GLY A 134 -14.72 -3.80 8.31
C GLY A 134 -13.85 -4.83 7.59
N ILE A 135 -13.45 -4.55 6.35
CA ILE A 135 -12.52 -5.40 5.58
C ILE A 135 -11.20 -5.59 6.34
N GLN A 136 -10.61 -4.51 6.84
CA GLN A 136 -9.36 -4.55 7.60
C GLN A 136 -9.49 -5.44 8.85
N ALA A 137 -10.58 -5.27 9.61
CA ALA A 137 -10.85 -6.02 10.83
C ALA A 137 -11.11 -7.50 10.54
N GLU A 138 -11.85 -7.84 9.49
CA GLU A 138 -12.07 -9.24 9.09
C GLU A 138 -10.78 -9.94 8.67
N ILE A 139 -9.92 -9.27 7.90
CA ILE A 139 -8.61 -9.81 7.53
C ILE A 139 -7.77 -10.09 8.79
N ALA A 140 -7.70 -9.13 9.72
CA ALA A 140 -6.95 -9.29 10.96
C ALA A 140 -7.51 -10.41 11.84
N ARG A 141 -8.83 -10.54 11.94
CA ARG A 141 -9.49 -11.55 12.74
C ARG A 141 -9.32 -12.95 12.17
N ASP A 142 -9.57 -13.13 10.86
CA ASP A 142 -9.64 -14.42 10.20
C ASP A 142 -8.24 -14.96 9.85
N LEU A 143 -7.31 -14.08 9.47
CA LEU A 143 -5.97 -14.48 9.01
C LEU A 143 -4.86 -14.20 10.02
N LYS A 144 -5.12 -13.47 11.10
CA LYS A 144 -4.12 -13.09 12.11
C LYS A 144 -2.94 -12.28 11.57
N ILE A 145 -3.08 -11.71 10.37
CA ILE A 145 -2.12 -10.77 9.76
C ILE A 145 -2.68 -9.35 9.77
N THR A 146 -1.80 -8.36 9.71
CA THR A 146 -2.23 -6.96 9.57
C THR A 146 -2.16 -6.51 8.11
N VAL A 147 -3.07 -5.61 7.75
CA VAL A 147 -3.05 -4.91 6.46
C VAL A 147 -3.17 -3.42 6.74
N SER A 148 -2.55 -2.61 5.88
CA SER A 148 -2.75 -1.17 5.87
C SER A 148 -3.63 -0.79 4.69
N VAL A 149 -4.57 0.11 4.95
CA VAL A 149 -5.71 0.38 4.08
C VAL A 149 -5.77 1.86 3.73
N GLY A 150 -5.94 2.13 2.45
CA GLY A 150 -6.12 3.47 1.91
C GLY A 150 -7.44 3.58 1.17
N LEU A 151 -8.17 4.67 1.39
CA LEU A 151 -9.45 4.92 0.74
C LEU A 151 -9.44 6.31 0.09
N SER A 152 -9.71 6.39 -1.21
CA SER A 152 -9.82 7.66 -1.95
C SER A 152 -10.65 7.51 -3.25
N ILE A 153 -10.60 8.51 -4.13
CA ILE A 153 -11.43 8.59 -5.34
C ILE A 153 -10.78 7.98 -6.59
N THR A 154 -9.47 7.69 -6.54
CA THR A 154 -8.67 7.05 -7.60
C THR A 154 -7.76 5.97 -7.00
N LYS A 155 -7.24 5.07 -7.83
CA LYS A 155 -6.31 4.02 -7.38
C LYS A 155 -4.99 4.62 -6.91
N VAL A 156 -4.46 5.62 -7.62
CA VAL A 156 -3.24 6.33 -7.22
C VAL A 156 -3.37 6.92 -5.81
N LEU A 157 -4.46 7.64 -5.53
CA LEU A 157 -4.67 8.25 -4.21
C LEU A 157 -4.92 7.20 -3.13
N ALA A 158 -5.68 6.15 -3.41
CA ALA A 158 -5.91 5.06 -2.47
C ALA A 158 -4.59 4.33 -2.11
N LYS A 159 -3.73 4.05 -3.09
CA LYS A 159 -2.43 3.42 -2.86
C LYS A 159 -1.46 4.33 -2.11
N VAL A 160 -1.50 5.64 -2.36
CA VAL A 160 -0.75 6.62 -1.57
C VAL A 160 -1.23 6.63 -0.12
N ALA A 161 -2.55 6.60 0.10
CA ALA A 161 -3.14 6.61 1.43
C ALA A 161 -2.74 5.36 2.25
N SER A 162 -2.78 4.16 1.66
CA SER A 162 -2.47 2.92 2.38
C SER A 162 -1.03 2.84 2.88
N LYS A 163 -0.12 3.64 2.31
CA LYS A 163 1.29 3.69 2.70
C LYS A 163 1.58 4.70 3.81
N HIS A 164 0.64 5.59 4.14
CA HIS A 164 0.89 6.74 5.01
C HIS A 164 1.08 6.36 6.49
N ARG A 165 0.30 5.40 6.99
CA ARG A 165 0.25 5.03 8.42
C ARG A 165 0.58 3.55 8.68
N LYS A 166 1.46 2.95 7.88
CA LYS A 166 1.90 1.56 8.08
C LYS A 166 2.67 1.40 9.40
N PRO A 167 2.53 0.26 10.13
CA PRO A 167 1.62 -0.88 9.91
C PRO A 167 0.20 -0.68 10.47
N ALA A 168 -0.71 -1.57 10.09
CA ALA A 168 -2.10 -1.65 10.52
C ALA A 168 -2.87 -0.31 10.38
N GLY A 169 -2.42 0.54 9.45
CA GLY A 169 -2.91 1.89 9.30
C GLY A 169 -4.17 1.95 8.46
N PHE A 170 -5.02 2.93 8.74
CA PHE A 170 -6.09 3.35 7.85
C PHE A 170 -5.89 4.84 7.54
N THR A 171 -5.96 5.20 6.25
CA THR A 171 -5.93 6.60 5.81
C THR A 171 -7.01 6.85 4.76
N LEU A 172 -7.85 7.84 5.03
CA LEU A 172 -8.89 8.33 4.13
C LEU A 172 -8.43 9.66 3.52
N ILE A 173 -8.35 9.73 2.18
CA ILE A 173 -8.11 11.00 1.48
C ILE A 173 -9.43 11.41 0.79
N PRO A 174 -10.26 12.24 1.45
CA PRO A 174 -11.49 12.75 0.83
C PRO A 174 -11.17 13.78 -0.26
N GLY A 175 -12.07 13.91 -1.25
CA GLY A 175 -11.91 14.81 -2.39
C GLY A 175 -11.41 16.22 -2.02
N ARG A 176 -12.10 16.86 -1.07
CA ARG A 176 -11.77 18.20 -0.56
C ARG A 176 -10.36 18.35 0.06
N ALA A 177 -9.74 17.25 0.47
CA ALA A 177 -8.43 17.27 1.13
C ALA A 177 -7.29 16.81 0.21
N ILE A 178 -7.58 16.44 -1.05
CA ILE A 178 -6.56 15.93 -1.97
C ILE A 178 -5.44 16.96 -2.17
N ALA A 179 -5.78 18.21 -2.48
CA ALA A 179 -4.77 19.25 -2.69
C ALA A 179 -3.84 19.41 -1.49
N SER A 180 -4.41 19.49 -0.28
CA SER A 180 -3.64 19.58 0.97
C SER A 180 -2.75 18.37 1.20
N TYR A 181 -3.24 17.16 0.92
CA TYR A 181 -2.46 15.94 1.08
C TYR A 181 -1.30 15.86 0.07
N LEU A 182 -1.54 16.26 -1.17
CA LEU A 182 -0.53 16.22 -2.23
C LEU A 182 0.53 17.32 -2.10
N ALA A 183 0.24 18.40 -1.36
CA ALA A 183 1.13 19.53 -1.18
C ALA A 183 2.48 19.11 -0.56
N ASP A 184 2.45 18.22 0.43
CA ASP A 184 3.64 17.77 1.15
C ASP A 184 4.13 16.39 0.72
N LEU A 185 3.40 15.71 -0.18
CA LEU A 185 3.77 14.39 -0.67
C LEU A 185 4.90 14.50 -1.70
N PRO A 186 6.10 13.93 -1.45
CA PRO A 186 7.17 13.93 -2.45
C PRO A 186 6.72 13.20 -3.71
N VAL A 187 7.03 13.75 -4.88
CA VAL A 187 6.54 13.22 -6.17
C VAL A 187 6.98 11.78 -6.43
N GLY A 188 8.18 11.39 -5.97
CA GLY A 188 8.67 10.02 -6.07
C GLY A 188 7.97 9.00 -5.15
N LYS A 189 7.03 9.44 -4.30
CA LYS A 189 6.16 8.56 -3.52
C LYS A 189 4.84 8.24 -4.23
N VAL A 190 4.55 8.92 -5.33
CA VAL A 190 3.37 8.64 -6.16
C VAL A 190 3.55 7.32 -6.90
N TRP A 191 2.52 6.48 -6.89
CA TRP A 191 2.51 5.23 -7.62
C TRP A 191 2.72 5.45 -9.12
N GLY A 192 3.64 4.69 -9.72
CA GLY A 192 4.04 4.84 -11.13
C GLY A 192 5.20 5.81 -11.37
N ILE A 193 5.60 6.63 -10.39
CA ILE A 193 6.75 7.54 -10.52
C ILE A 193 7.99 6.90 -9.91
N GLY A 194 8.84 6.32 -10.77
CA GLY A 194 10.12 5.71 -10.37
C GLY A 194 11.25 6.71 -10.13
N HIS A 195 12.42 6.20 -9.72
CA HIS A 195 13.61 7.01 -9.42
C HIS A 195 14.05 7.89 -10.60
N ALA A 196 14.09 7.34 -11.82
CA ALA A 196 14.48 8.09 -13.02
C ALA A 196 13.51 9.27 -13.29
N THR A 197 12.20 9.01 -13.23
CA THR A 197 11.16 10.03 -13.40
C THR A 197 11.22 11.08 -12.29
N THR A 198 11.43 10.65 -11.03
CA THR A 198 11.60 11.55 -9.89
C THR A 198 12.77 12.51 -10.09
N ASN A 199 13.91 12.00 -10.56
CA ASN A 199 15.10 12.82 -10.83
C ASN A 199 14.87 13.79 -12.00
N TYR A 200 14.17 13.35 -13.04
CA TYR A 200 13.81 14.20 -14.16
C TYR A 200 12.87 15.34 -13.74
N LEU A 201 11.82 15.02 -12.97
CA LEU A 201 10.89 16.00 -12.39
C LEU A 201 11.63 16.99 -11.47
N GLY A 202 12.57 16.51 -10.66
CA GLY A 202 13.41 17.36 -9.83
C GLY A 202 14.23 18.37 -10.63
N LYS A 203 14.77 17.98 -11.80
CA LYS A 203 15.45 18.91 -12.73
C LYS A 203 14.52 19.95 -13.34
N MET A 204 13.21 19.66 -13.41
CA MET A 204 12.17 20.61 -13.80
C MET A 204 11.65 21.47 -12.64
N GLY A 205 12.23 21.34 -11.44
CA GLY A 205 11.79 22.05 -10.24
C GLY A 205 10.58 21.45 -9.54
N ILE A 206 10.10 20.28 -9.98
CA ILE A 206 8.90 19.61 -9.44
C ILE A 206 9.34 18.61 -8.38
N ARG A 207 8.90 18.84 -7.14
CA ARG A 207 9.26 18.06 -5.97
C ARG A 207 8.05 17.41 -5.31
N THR A 208 6.87 18.01 -5.41
CA THR A 208 5.67 17.52 -4.74
C THR A 208 4.66 16.92 -5.72
N ALA A 209 3.78 16.06 -5.21
CA ALA A 209 2.72 15.47 -6.00
C ALA A 209 1.70 16.52 -6.45
N LEU A 210 1.48 17.58 -5.66
CA LEU A 210 0.59 18.68 -6.06
C LEU A 210 1.18 19.49 -7.23
N GLU A 211 2.49 19.78 -7.19
CA GLU A 211 3.18 20.44 -8.31
C GLU A 211 3.07 19.60 -9.59
N PHE A 212 3.26 18.29 -9.48
CA PHE A 212 3.09 17.37 -10.60
C PHE A 212 1.64 17.35 -11.13
N ALA A 213 0.66 17.26 -10.23
CA ALA A 213 -0.76 17.25 -10.59
C ALA A 213 -1.26 18.55 -11.25
N ARG A 214 -0.51 19.65 -11.08
CA ARG A 214 -0.80 20.96 -11.73
C ARG A 214 -0.16 21.10 -13.11
N LEU A 215 0.68 20.16 -13.55
CA LEU A 215 1.22 20.20 -14.89
C LEU A 215 0.10 20.05 -15.93
N PRO A 216 0.14 20.81 -17.04
CA PRO A 216 -0.76 20.58 -18.16
C PRO A 216 -0.60 19.16 -18.70
N GLU A 217 -1.71 18.50 -19.01
CA GLU A 217 -1.72 17.14 -19.56
C GLU A 217 -0.87 17.03 -20.83
N GLN A 218 -0.87 18.07 -21.67
CA GLN A 218 -0.02 18.12 -22.86
C GLN A 218 1.47 18.01 -22.51
N THR A 219 1.94 18.73 -21.48
CA THR A 219 3.32 18.62 -20.99
C THR A 219 3.64 17.20 -20.53
N ILE A 220 2.67 16.52 -19.92
CA ILE A 220 2.82 15.13 -19.50
C ILE A 220 2.97 14.20 -20.72
N ARG A 221 2.13 14.36 -21.75
CA ARG A 221 2.17 13.54 -22.97
C ARG A 221 3.44 13.75 -23.80
N GLU A 222 3.94 14.98 -23.86
CA GLU A 222 5.15 15.31 -24.65
C GLU A 222 6.44 14.85 -23.97
N ARG A 223 6.52 14.93 -22.63
CA ARG A 223 7.77 14.72 -21.89
C ARG A 223 7.90 13.35 -21.25
N PHE A 224 6.80 12.59 -21.12
CA PHE A 224 6.80 11.29 -20.46
C PHE A 224 6.25 10.21 -21.40
N THR A 225 6.92 9.06 -21.44
CA THR A 225 6.66 7.99 -22.42
C THR A 225 5.60 6.97 -21.97
N LYS A 226 5.23 6.95 -20.68
CA LYS A 226 4.20 6.04 -20.11
C LYS A 226 3.34 6.69 -19.01
N PRO A 227 2.79 7.91 -19.18
CA PRO A 227 1.95 8.48 -18.14
C PRO A 227 0.58 7.79 -18.12
N GLY A 228 0.18 7.27 -16.96
CA GLY A 228 -1.21 6.94 -16.68
C GLY A 228 -1.96 8.22 -16.30
N VAL A 229 -3.16 8.41 -16.86
CA VAL A 229 -4.06 9.51 -16.52
C VAL A 229 -5.27 8.90 -15.82
N GLU A 230 -5.51 9.25 -14.55
CA GLU A 230 -6.58 8.74 -13.68
C GLU A 230 -7.52 9.83 -13.16
#